data_AF-A0A3G2WJ85-F1
#
_entry.id   AF-A0A3G2WJ85-F1
#
_cell.length_a   1.000
_cell.length_b   1.000
_cell.length_c   1.000
_cell.angle_alpha   90.00
_cell.angle_beta   90.00
_cell.angle_gamma   90.00
#
_symmetry.space_group_name_H-M   'P 1'
#
loop_
_entity.id
_entity.type
_entity.pdbx_description
1 polymer ?
#
loop_
_entity_poly.entity_id
_entity_poly.type
_entity_poly.pdbx_seq_one_letter_code
_entity_poly.pdbx_strand_id
1 'polypeptide(L)' 'LQELFQALDLRGISEQSLVVSGVQHQSTLELSEVGVEAAAATSIAMSRMSLSSFSVNRPFLFFIFEDTTGLPLFVGS' A
#
# COMPACT_ATOMS: atom_id res chain seq x y z
N LEU A 1 4.27 6.04 -21.27
CA LEU A 1 4.64 4.64 -20.89
C LEU A 1 4.62 3.68 -22.07
N GLN A 2 3.68 3.78 -23.01
CA GLN A 2 3.64 2.93 -24.22
C GLN A 2 4.97 2.88 -24.99
N GLU A 3 5.63 4.04 -25.16
CA GLU A 3 6.92 4.18 -25.86
C GLU A 3 8.05 3.31 -25.27
N LEU A 4 8.04 3.08 -23.95
CA LEU A 4 9.02 2.23 -23.24
C LEU A 4 9.03 0.79 -23.80
N PHE A 5 7.87 0.33 -24.26
CA PHE A 5 7.64 -1.04 -24.74
C PHE A 5 7.66 -1.15 -26.28
N GLN A 6 7.91 -0.05 -27.00
CA GLN A 6 7.89 -0.06 -28.47
C GLN A 6 9.24 0.31 -29.10
N ALA A 7 9.81 1.48 -28.80
CA ALA A 7 11.08 1.92 -29.39
C ALA A 7 11.66 3.15 -28.66
N LEU A 8 11.90 3.04 -27.36
CA LEU A 8 12.55 4.12 -26.60
C LEU A 8 14.07 4.11 -26.82
N ASP A 9 14.67 5.29 -26.95
CA ASP A 9 16.13 5.44 -26.99
C ASP A 9 16.73 5.15 -25.60
N LEU A 10 17.27 3.94 -25.44
CA LEU A 10 17.87 3.44 -24.20
C LEU A 10 19.41 3.48 -24.26
N ARG A 11 20.02 4.32 -25.10
CA ARG A 11 21.49 4.47 -25.21
C ARG A 11 22.18 4.88 -23.90
N GLY A 12 21.45 5.48 -22.96
CA GLY A 12 21.95 5.73 -21.60
C GLY A 12 22.16 4.47 -20.74
N ILE A 13 21.67 3.31 -21.19
CA ILE A 13 21.81 2.00 -20.51
C ILE A 13 22.76 1.09 -21.30
N SER A 14 22.65 1.06 -22.64
CA SER A 14 23.49 0.24 -23.51
C SER A 14 23.59 0.84 -24.92
N GLU A 15 24.74 0.69 -25.57
CA GLU A 15 24.94 1.07 -26.98
C GLU A 15 24.16 0.19 -27.97
N GLN A 16 23.60 -0.93 -27.51
CA GLN A 16 22.77 -1.82 -28.32
C GLN A 16 21.29 -1.39 -28.27
N SER A 17 20.53 -1.71 -29.32
CA SER A 17 19.09 -1.49 -29.35
C SER A 17 18.39 -2.37 -28.29
N LEU A 18 17.72 -1.74 -27.33
CA LEU A 18 16.97 -2.42 -26.26
C LEU A 18 15.47 -2.10 -26.37
N VAL A 19 14.65 -3.04 -25.91
CA VAL A 19 13.20 -2.84 -25.71
C VAL A 19 12.80 -3.44 -24.37
N VAL A 20 11.93 -2.77 -23.63
CA VAL A 20 11.39 -3.33 -22.39
C VAL A 20 10.31 -4.35 -22.75
N SER A 21 10.49 -5.60 -22.33
CA SER A 21 9.55 -6.69 -22.62
C SER A 21 8.42 -6.82 -21.60
N GLY A 22 8.62 -6.31 -20.38
CA GLY A 22 7.64 -6.35 -19.31
C GLY A 22 8.18 -5.74 -18.03
N VAL A 23 7.26 -5.35 -17.13
CA VAL A 23 7.58 -4.89 -15.78
C VAL A 23 6.76 -5.74 -14.82
N GLN A 24 7.42 -6.36 -13.84
CA GLN A 24 6.77 -7.21 -12.84
C GLN A 24 6.77 -6.48 -11.49
N HIS A 25 5.60 -6.41 -10.86
CA HIS A 25 5.44 -5.90 -9.51
C HIS A 25 4.77 -6.98 -8.67
N GLN A 26 5.40 -7.35 -7.54
CA GLN A 26 4.87 -8.30 -6.58
C GLN A 26 4.92 -7.67 -5.20
N SER A 27 3.79 -7.74 -4.50
CA SER A 27 3.60 -7.21 -3.16
C SER A 27 2.77 -8.20 -2.34
N THR A 28 3.09 -8.33 -1.05
CA THR A 28 2.37 -9.17 -0.10
C THR A 28 2.04 -8.33 1.12
N LEU A 29 0.79 -8.41 1.58
CA LEU A 29 0.32 -7.77 2.80
C LEU A 29 -0.41 -8.80 3.66
N GLU A 30 0.00 -8.90 4.92
CA GLU A 30 -0.61 -9.77 5.91
C GLU A 30 -1.07 -8.91 7.09
N LEU A 31 -2.33 -9.09 7.49
CA LEU A 31 -2.93 -8.41 8.64
C LEU A 31 -3.19 -9.46 9.72
N SER A 32 -2.67 -9.22 10.92
CA SER A 32 -2.91 -10.10 12.07
C SER A 32 -3.24 -9.28 13.32
N GLU A 33 -4.05 -9.88 14.19
CA GLU A 33 -4.48 -9.25 15.44
C GLU A 33 -3.37 -9.24 16.49
N VAL A 34 -2.41 -10.17 16.43
CA VAL A 34 -1.36 -10.34 17.45
C VAL A 34 -0.53 -9.07 17.68
N GLY A 35 -0.28 -8.27 16.64
CA GLY A 35 0.41 -6.98 16.76
C GLY A 35 -0.50 -5.79 17.10
N VAL A 36 -1.79 -5.89 16.78
CA VAL A 36 -2.79 -4.83 16.97
C VAL A 36 -3.42 -4.90 18.37
N GLU A 37 -3.64 -6.10 18.88
CA GLU A 37 -4.24 -6.39 20.20
C GLU A 37 -3.39 -5.82 21.34
N ALA A 38 -2.05 -5.92 21.23
CA ALA A 38 -1.13 -5.33 22.20
C ALA A 38 -1.20 -3.78 22.25
N ALA A 39 -1.58 -3.12 21.15
CA ALA A 39 -1.73 -1.66 21.09
C ALA A 39 -3.16 -1.17 21.38
N ALA A 40 -4.19 -2.01 21.16
CA ALA A 40 -5.61 -1.63 21.28
C ALA A 40 -6.25 -2.01 22.62
N ALA A 41 -5.65 -2.90 23.41
CA ALA A 41 -6.19 -3.33 24.71
C ALA A 41 -5.95 -2.30 25.83
N THR A 42 -6.54 -1.09 25.69
CA THR A 42 -6.63 -0.12 26.80
C THR A 42 -8.08 0.00 27.24
N SER A 43 -8.45 -0.62 28.37
CA SER A 43 -9.80 -0.51 28.92
C SER A 43 -9.89 0.70 29.86
N ILE A 44 -10.58 1.77 29.43
CA ILE A 44 -11.03 2.83 30.32
C ILE A 44 -12.54 2.69 30.48
N ALA A 45 -13.01 2.35 31.69
CA ALA A 45 -14.42 2.24 32.00
C ALA A 45 -15.07 3.64 32.08
N MET A 46 -15.36 4.27 30.94
CA MET A 46 -16.12 5.53 30.88
C MET A 46 -17.59 5.25 30.57
N SER A 47 -18.41 5.26 31.63
CA SER A 47 -19.84 4.88 31.62
C SER A 47 -20.77 5.74 30.73
N ARG A 48 -20.29 6.77 30.02
CA ARG A 48 -21.15 7.75 29.32
C ARG A 48 -20.56 8.33 28.03
N MET A 49 -19.66 7.64 27.35
CA MET A 49 -19.29 8.02 25.98
C MET A 49 -19.97 7.06 25.00
N SER A 50 -20.72 7.60 24.05
CA SER A 50 -21.24 6.83 22.91
C SER A 50 -20.04 6.27 22.14
N LEU A 51 -19.75 4.99 22.30
CA LEU A 51 -18.69 4.32 21.54
C LEU A 51 -19.14 4.20 20.08
N SER A 52 -18.53 4.99 19.22
CA SER A 52 -18.72 4.88 17.76
C SER A 52 -18.02 3.62 17.28
N SER A 53 -18.76 2.61 16.82
CA SER A 53 -18.17 1.41 16.20
C SER A 53 -17.80 1.68 14.75
N PHE A 54 -16.57 1.38 14.36
CA PHE A 54 -16.17 1.33 12.95
C PHE A 54 -16.20 -0.12 12.48
N SER A 55 -17.00 -0.42 11.45
CA SER A 55 -17.13 -1.76 10.88
C SER A 55 -16.92 -1.69 9.37
N VAL A 56 -16.00 -2.52 8.88
CA VAL A 56 -15.68 -2.64 7.46
C VAL A 56 -16.15 -4.01 6.98
N ASN A 57 -17.44 -4.11 6.66
CA ASN A 57 -18.13 -5.35 6.32
C ASN A 57 -18.52 -5.45 4.83
N ARG A 58 -17.82 -4.70 3.97
CA ARG A 58 -18.02 -4.64 2.51
C ARG A 58 -16.70 -4.19 1.84
N PRO A 59 -16.55 -4.31 0.50
CA PRO A 59 -15.33 -3.89 -0.19
C PRO A 59 -14.89 -2.48 0.22
N PHE A 60 -13.59 -2.32 0.47
CA PHE A 60 -13.00 -1.10 1.00
C PHE A 60 -11.67 -0.81 0.32
N LEU A 61 -11.26 0.45 0.33
CA LEU A 61 -9.92 0.83 -0.08
C LEU A 61 -9.05 0.99 1.15
N PHE A 62 -7.77 0.65 1.04
CA PHE A 62 -6.78 0.91 2.08
C PHE A 62 -5.54 1.58 1.50
N PHE A 63 -4.90 2.37 2.35
CA PHE A 63 -3.66 3.07 2.06
C PHE A 63 -2.74 2.94 3.29
N ILE A 64 -1.47 2.62 3.05
CA ILE A 64 -0.42 2.70 4.07
C ILE A 64 0.48 3.85 3.65
N PHE A 65 0.61 4.85 4.50
CA PHE A 65 1.44 6.03 4.25
C PHE A 65 2.68 6.03 5.14
N GLU A 66 3.74 6.66 4.65
CA GLU A 66 4.83 7.12 5.51
C GLU A 66 4.49 8.53 6.01
N ASP A 67 4.50 8.74 7.33
CA ASP A 67 3.92 9.94 7.96
C ASP A 67 4.72 11.22 7.71
N THR A 68 6.04 11.14 7.53
CA THR A 68 6.91 12.32 7.40
C THR A 68 6.79 12.97 6.01
N THR A 69 6.74 12.14 4.98
CA THR A 69 6.72 12.53 3.56
C THR A 69 5.31 12.49 2.98
N GLY A 70 4.38 11.78 3.64
CA GLY A 70 3.01 11.57 3.16
C GLY A 70 2.94 10.65 1.94
N LEU A 71 4.01 9.90 1.64
CA LEU A 71 4.04 9.03 0.46
C LEU A 71 3.27 7.73 0.71
N PRO A 72 2.41 7.29 -0.24
CA PRO A 72 1.76 5.99 -0.13
C PRO A 72 2.77 4.88 -0.39
N LEU A 73 2.96 4.01 0.61
CA LEU A 73 3.75 2.80 0.53
C LEU A 73 2.94 1.66 -0.11
N PHE A 74 1.66 1.55 0.25
CA PHE A 74 0.74 0.55 -0.29
C PHE A 74 -0.62 1.17 -0.56
N VAL A 75 -1.26 0.74 -1.64
CA VAL A 75 -2.64 1.06 -2.00
C VAL A 75 -3.31 -0.22 -2.48
N GLY A 76 -4.50 -0.50 -1.97
CA GLY A 76 -5.26 -1.67 -2.38
C GLY A 76 -6.75 -1.54 -2.12
N SER A 77 -7.48 -2.57 -2.56
CA SER A 77 -8.95 -2.68 -2.53
C SER A 77 -9.37 -4.09 -2.20
#